data_AF-A0A2D6R910-F1
#
_entry.id   AF-A0A2D6R910-F1
#
_cell.length_a   1.000
_cell.length_b   1.000
_cell.length_c   1.000
_cell.angle_alpha   90.00
_cell.angle_beta   90.00
_cell.angle_gamma   90.00
#
_symmetry.space_group_name_H-M   'P 1'
#
loop_
_entity.id
_entity.type
_entity.pdbx_description
1 polymer ?
#
loop_
_entity_poly.entity_id
_entity_poly.type
_entity_poly.pdbx_seq_one_letter_code
_entity_poly.pdbx_strand_id
1 'polypeptide(L)'
;MISNAGEWKAPTVNVHFSEEDSSVVEEMQFKKNQSTGKFELMVYFRSGYLYRYFDVDQEAISNILFANSIGSAFNSEISQTTKYVFEKMRRG
;
A
#
# COMPACT_ATOMS: atom_id res chain seq x y z
N MET A 1 34.83 15.56 -4.35
CA MET A 1 34.21 14.23 -4.25
C MET A 1 33.01 14.36 -3.34
N ILE A 2 31.82 14.42 -3.91
CA ILE A 2 30.57 14.57 -3.15
C ILE A 2 30.18 13.16 -2.70
N SER A 3 30.07 12.97 -1.39
CA SER A 3 29.73 11.70 -0.77
C SER A 3 28.42 11.15 -1.33
N ASN A 4 28.46 9.91 -1.81
CA ASN A 4 27.28 9.05 -1.95
C ASN A 4 26.67 8.90 -0.55
N ALA A 5 25.76 9.82 -0.20
CA ALA A 5 24.83 9.62 0.90
C ALA A 5 23.92 8.48 0.43
N GLY A 6 24.29 7.26 0.82
CA GLY A 6 23.51 6.06 0.55
C GLY A 6 22.04 6.33 0.84
N GLU A 7 21.20 5.95 -0.11
CA GLU A 7 19.76 5.96 -0.01
C GLU A 7 19.36 5.59 1.42
N TRP A 8 18.83 6.55 2.18
CA TRP A 8 18.09 6.21 3.37
C TRP A 8 16.97 5.31 2.89
N LYS A 9 17.08 3.99 3.14
CA LYS A 9 16.01 3.04 2.87
C LYS A 9 14.81 3.56 3.64
N ALA A 10 13.91 4.26 2.95
CA ALA A 10 12.72 4.80 3.58
C ALA A 10 12.01 3.64 4.30
N PRO A 11 11.61 3.82 5.56
CA PRO A 11 11.02 2.73 6.33
C PRO A 11 9.80 2.22 5.59
N THR A 12 9.77 0.91 5.36
CA THR A 12 8.57 0.22 4.91
C THR A 12 7.81 -0.22 6.15
N VAL A 13 6.54 0.12 6.21
CA VAL A 13 5.63 -0.38 7.23
C VAL A 13 4.81 -1.51 6.61
N ASN A 14 4.76 -2.65 7.30
CA ASN A 14 4.00 -3.83 6.89
C ASN A 14 2.87 -4.07 7.89
N VAL A 15 1.65 -4.19 7.40
CA VAL A 15 0.47 -4.47 8.20
C VAL A 15 -0.15 -5.76 7.68
N HIS A 16 -0.25 -6.76 8.57
CA HIS A 16 -0.91 -8.02 8.29
C HIS A 16 -2.32 -7.97 8.84
N PHE A 17 -3.27 -8.48 8.07
CA PHE A 17 -4.68 -8.57 8.44
C PHE A 17 -5.05 -10.03 8.67
N SER A 18 -5.76 -10.32 9.76
CA SER A 18 -6.37 -11.63 9.97
C SER A 18 -7.57 -11.81 9.02
N GLU A 19 -8.11 -13.03 8.93
CA GLU A 19 -9.34 -13.26 8.15
C GLU A 19 -10.55 -12.52 8.73
N GLU A 20 -10.54 -12.25 10.04
CA GLU A 20 -11.58 -11.47 10.72
C GLU A 20 -11.51 -9.99 10.33
N ASP A 21 -10.31 -9.43 10.16
CA ASP A 21 -10.11 -8.04 9.71
C ASP A 21 -10.43 -7.86 8.23
N SER A 22 -10.12 -8.86 7.41
CA SER A 22 -10.32 -8.83 5.96
C SER A 22 -10.30 -10.22 5.33
N SER A 23 -11.38 -10.56 4.64
CA SER A 23 -11.47 -11.77 3.82
C SER A 23 -10.80 -11.63 2.44
N VAL A 24 -10.32 -10.44 2.08
CA VAL A 24 -9.81 -10.12 0.73
C VAL A 24 -8.33 -9.74 0.74
N VAL A 25 -7.94 -8.87 1.67
CA VAL A 25 -6.57 -8.37 1.82
C VAL A 25 -5.87 -9.14 2.92
N GLU A 26 -4.69 -9.69 2.62
CA GLU A 26 -3.83 -10.41 3.56
C GLU A 26 -2.83 -9.45 4.21
N GLU A 27 -2.18 -8.61 3.40
CA GLU A 27 -1.12 -7.71 3.86
C GLU A 27 -1.10 -6.41 3.03
N MET A 28 -0.77 -5.30 3.69
CA MET A 28 -0.40 -4.04 3.04
C MET A 28 0.99 -3.61 3.47
N GLN A 29 1.82 -3.24 2.51
CA GLN A 29 3.13 -2.64 2.74
C GLN A 29 3.15 -1.24 2.17
N PHE A 30 3.62 -0.25 2.93
CA PHE A 30 3.66 1.13 2.47
C PHE A 30 5.00 1.79 2.75
N LYS A 31 5.49 2.51 1.75
CA LYS A 31 6.77 3.22 1.75
C LYS A 31 6.54 4.66 1.35
N LYS A 32 6.90 5.61 2.23
CA LYS A 32 6.75 7.03 1.96
C LYS A 32 7.86 7.51 1.02
N ASN A 33 7.48 8.15 -0.08
CA ASN A 33 8.38 8.92 -0.91
C ASN A 33 8.63 10.29 -0.23
N GLN A 34 9.87 10.55 0.18
CA GLN A 34 10.24 11.77 0.90
C GLN A 34 10.18 13.04 0.02
N SER A 35 10.30 12.91 -1.31
CA SER A 35 10.26 14.08 -2.19
C SER A 35 8.83 14.52 -2.51
N THR A 36 7.90 13.58 -2.66
CA THR A 36 6.50 13.89 -3.00
C THR A 36 5.57 13.88 -1.79
N GLY A 37 5.98 13.27 -0.67
CA GLY A 37 5.15 13.04 0.50
C GLY A 37 4.08 11.95 0.30
N LYS A 38 3.99 11.35 -0.90
CA LYS A 38 3.07 10.27 -1.23
C LYS A 38 3.63 8.90 -0.85
N PHE A 39 2.79 7.88 -0.94
CA PHE A 39 3.15 6.51 -0.60
C PHE A 39 3.14 5.61 -1.82
N GLU A 40 4.11 4.72 -1.87
CA GLU A 40 4.01 3.50 -2.65
C GLU A 40 3.35 2.44 -1.77
N LEU A 41 2.31 1.78 -2.28
CA LEU A 41 1.51 0.79 -1.55
C LEU A 41 1.57 -0.55 -2.28
N MET A 42 2.03 -1.60 -1.61
CA MET A 42 1.91 -2.98 -2.08
C MET A 42 0.80 -3.68 -1.32
N VAL A 43 -0.07 -4.38 -2.04
CA VAL A 43 -1.23 -5.08 -1.48
C VAL A 43 -1.21 -6.54 -1.87
N TYR A 44 -1.11 -7.40 -0.87
CA TYR A 44 -1.21 -8.84 -1.02
C TYR A 44 -2.64 -9.27 -0.75
N PHE A 45 -3.25 -9.88 -1.76
CA PHE A 45 -4.61 -10.42 -1.66
C PHE A 45 -4.55 -11.88 -1.25
N ARG A 46 -5.56 -12.33 -0.48
CA ARG A 46 -5.70 -13.75 -0.10
C ARG A 46 -5.84 -14.69 -1.29
N SER A 47 -6.26 -14.17 -2.44
CA SER A 47 -6.28 -14.89 -3.73
C SER A 47 -4.87 -15.19 -4.29
N GLY A 48 -3.81 -14.69 -3.66
CA GLY A 48 -2.42 -14.86 -4.07
C GLY A 48 -1.91 -13.78 -5.03
N TYR A 49 -2.74 -12.82 -5.42
CA TYR A 49 -2.32 -11.70 -6.26
C TYR A 49 -1.63 -10.60 -5.44
N LEU A 50 -0.64 -9.95 -6.06
CA LEU A 50 0.07 -8.80 -5.53
C LEU A 50 -0.05 -7.63 -6.50
N TYR A 51 -0.38 -6.47 -5.98
CA TYR A 51 -0.44 -5.23 -6.74
C TYR A 51 0.38 -4.15 -6.06
N ARG A 52 1.00 -3.29 -6.87
CA ARG A 52 1.76 -2.12 -6.43
C ARG A 52 1.05 -0.87 -6.96
N TYR A 53 0.69 0.03 -6.05
CA TYR A 53 0.03 1.31 -6.31
C TYR A 53 1.01 2.45 -6.07
N PHE A 54 1.00 3.44 -6.95
CA PHE A 54 1.90 4.59 -6.92
C PHE A 54 1.20 5.85 -6.45
N ASP A 55 1.97 6.74 -5.82
CA ASP A 55 1.56 8.08 -5.39
C ASP A 55 0.27 8.12 -4.55
N VAL A 56 0.10 7.12 -3.69
CA VAL A 56 -1.06 6.98 -2.80
C VAL A 56 -1.04 8.05 -1.70
N ASP A 57 -2.20 8.62 -1.42
CA ASP A 57 -2.37 9.62 -0.37
C ASP A 57 -2.35 9.00 1.03
N GLN A 58 -1.74 9.71 1.99
CA GLN A 58 -1.76 9.32 3.39
C GLN A 58 -3.18 9.18 3.94
N GLU A 59 -4.09 10.04 3.49
CA GLU A 59 -5.51 10.01 3.87
C GLU A 59 -6.17 8.69 3.45
N ALA A 60 -5.97 8.24 2.20
CA ALA A 60 -6.53 6.99 1.71
C ALA A 60 -6.02 5.79 2.52
N ILE A 61 -4.71 5.75 2.84
CA ILE A 61 -4.14 4.71 3.71
C ILE A 61 -4.76 4.76 5.11
N SER A 62 -4.91 5.95 5.69
CA SER A 62 -5.48 6.11 7.03
C SER A 62 -6.94 5.66 7.08
N ASN A 63 -7.74 6.05 6.08
CA ASN A 63 -9.14 5.63 5.96
C ASN A 63 -9.27 4.10 5.88
N ILE A 64 -8.35 3.43 5.18
CA ILE A 64 -8.33 1.96 5.14
C ILE A 64 -7.98 1.37 6.50
N LEU A 65 -6.88 1.80 7.13
CA LEU A 65 -6.37 1.20 8.37
C LEU A 65 -7.31 1.37 9.57
N PHE A 66 -8.15 2.40 9.56
CA PHE A 66 -9.12 2.67 10.62
C PHE A 66 -10.57 2.33 10.23
N ALA A 67 -10.78 1.68 9.09
CA ALA A 67 -12.11 1.25 8.68
C ALA A 67 -12.57 0.00 9.44
N ASN A 68 -13.88 -0.10 9.65
CA ASN A 68 -14.54 -1.30 10.17
C ASN A 68 -14.46 -2.50 9.19
N SER A 69 -14.18 -2.23 7.91
CA SER A 69 -13.99 -3.26 6.88
C SER A 69 -12.87 -2.85 5.94
N ILE A 70 -11.70 -3.46 6.12
CA ILE A 70 -10.49 -3.16 5.34
C ILE A 70 -10.73 -3.36 3.85
N GLY A 71 -11.34 -4.48 3.45
CA GLY A 71 -11.61 -4.79 2.05
C GLY A 71 -12.56 -3.79 1.38
N SER A 72 -13.62 -3.38 2.08
CA SER A 72 -14.56 -2.38 1.55
C SER A 72 -13.90 -1.01 1.40
N ALA A 73 -13.17 -0.56 2.42
CA ALA A 73 -12.48 0.72 2.39
C ALA A 73 -11.38 0.74 1.33
N PHE A 74 -10.63 -0.35 1.17
CA PHE A 74 -9.64 -0.47 0.12
C PHE A 74 -10.26 -0.34 -1.28
N ASN A 75 -11.44 -0.92 -1.49
CA ASN A 75 -12.13 -0.79 -2.78
C ASN A 75 -12.56 0.65 -3.06
N SER A 76 -13.16 1.33 -2.08
CA SER A 76 -13.64 2.70 -2.26
C SER A 76 -12.51 3.72 -2.39
N GLU A 77 -11.43 3.55 -1.63
CA GLU A 77 -10.33 4.51 -1.58
C GLU A 77 -9.31 4.29 -2.70
N ILE A 78 -9.07 3.03 -3.10
CA ILE A 78 -7.98 2.68 -4.01
C ILE A 78 -8.51 1.97 -5.26
N SER A 79 -9.03 0.74 -5.12
CA SER A 79 -9.12 -0.20 -6.26
C SER A 79 -10.19 0.12 -7.30
N GLN A 80 -11.29 0.76 -6.89
CA GLN A 80 -12.38 1.17 -7.79
C GLN A 80 -12.28 2.64 -8.20
N THR A 81 -11.19 3.31 -7.83
CA THR A 81 -10.93 4.69 -8.24
C THR A 81 -10.04 4.72 -9.48
N THR A 82 -10.11 5.81 -10.25
CA THR A 82 -9.16 6.09 -11.33
C THR A 82 -7.98 6.95 -10.84
N LYS A 83 -7.85 7.15 -9.52
CA LYS A 83 -6.94 8.14 -8.93
C LYS A 83 -5.48 7.67 -8.94
N TYR A 84 -5.25 6.36 -8.78
CA TYR A 84 -3.91 5.81 -8.60
C TYR A 84 -3.53 4.90 -9.74
N VAL A 85 -2.31 5.08 -10.23
CA VAL A 85 -1.68 4.15 -11.17
C VAL A 85 -1.23 2.91 -10.40
N PHE A 86 -1.38 1.73 -11.01
CA PHE A 86 -0.98 0.48 -10.40
C PHE A 86 -0.42 -0.52 -11.41
N GLU A 87 0.36 -1.47 -10.91
CA GLU A 87 0.85 -2.62 -11.66
C GLU A 87 0.63 -3.92 -10.90
N LYS A 88 0.34 -5.00 -11.65
CA LYS A 88 0.27 -6.35 -11.10
C LYS A 88 1.68 -6.93 -11.00
N MET A 89 2.04 -7.40 -9.82
CA MET A 89 3.36 -7.96 -9.55
C MET A 89 3.31 -9.49 -9.57
N ARG A 90 4.48 -10.11 -9.79
CA ARG A 90 4.67 -11.54 -9.52
C ARG A 90 5.09 -11.71 -8.07
N ARG A 91 4.48 -12.66 -7.36
CA ARG A 91 4.96 -13.08 -6.04
C ARG A 91 6.31 -13.79 -6.27
N GLY A 92 7.38 -13.19 -5.76
CA GLY A 92 8.74 -13.74 -5.83
C GLY A 92 8.90 -14.96 -4.93
#